data_AF-A0A2M6WXE8-F1
#
_entry.id   AF-A0A2M6WXE8-F1
#
_cell.length_a   1.000
_cell.length_b   1.000
_cell.length_c   1.000
_cell.angle_alpha   90.00
_cell.angle_beta   90.00
_cell.angle_gamma   90.00
#
_symmetry.space_group_name_H-M   'P 1'
#
loop_
_entity.id
_entity.type
_entity.pdbx_description
1 polymer ?
#
loop_
_entity_poly.entity_id
_entity_poly.type
_entity_poly.pdbx_seq_one_letter_code
_entity_poly.pdbx_strand_id
1 'polypeptide(L)'
;PSEWTFSIKKLEISVPIVLNVSGSDKDEYFAALQNGVAQMKGTALPGEGNTVIFGHSSYYKDDPGQYKKIFATLDQLETGDEIKIASKDKELTYIVRENKLLDPTDVEIVEPTNDKRLTVITCWPPGTLDQRLVVIAYLK
;
A
#
# COMPACT_ATOMS: atom_id res chain seq x y z
N PRO A 1 21.31 1.92 1.02
CA PRO A 1 20.27 0.90 0.76
C PRO A 1 19.51 1.35 -0.48
N SER A 2 19.17 0.45 -1.41
CA SER A 2 18.39 0.80 -2.59
C SER A 2 16.98 1.20 -2.14
N GLU A 3 16.68 2.50 -2.16
CA GLU A 3 15.36 3.01 -1.81
C GLU A 3 14.35 2.48 -2.81
N TRP A 4 13.29 1.87 -2.31
CA TRP A 4 12.16 1.43 -3.11
C TRP A 4 11.15 2.56 -3.20
N THR A 5 10.51 2.70 -4.36
CA THR A 5 9.50 3.72 -4.65
C THR A 5 8.22 3.05 -5.12
N PHE A 6 7.10 3.49 -4.56
CA PHE A 6 5.75 3.16 -4.99
C PHE A 6 5.20 4.34 -5.80
N SER A 7 4.61 4.06 -6.96
CA SER A 7 4.00 5.11 -7.77
C SER A 7 2.74 4.66 -8.50
N ILE A 8 1.80 5.60 -8.61
CA ILE A 8 0.57 5.46 -9.36
C ILE A 8 0.43 6.72 -10.22
N LYS A 9 0.71 6.59 -11.52
CA LYS A 9 0.73 7.73 -12.44
C LYS A 9 -0.63 8.44 -12.53
N LYS A 10 -1.73 7.66 -12.56
CA LYS A 10 -3.12 8.19 -12.64
C LYS A 10 -3.45 9.13 -11.47
N LEU A 11 -2.89 8.86 -10.30
CA LEU A 11 -3.17 9.60 -9.07
C LEU A 11 -2.05 10.57 -8.68
N GLU A 12 -1.04 10.73 -9.54
CA GLU A 12 0.15 11.56 -9.28
C GLU A 12 0.88 11.19 -7.96
N ILE A 13 0.81 9.92 -7.57
CA ILE A 13 1.47 9.40 -6.37
C ILE A 13 2.86 8.90 -6.76
N SER A 14 3.87 9.37 -6.03
CA SER A 14 5.23 8.81 -6.08
C SER A 14 5.89 8.99 -4.71
N VAL A 15 6.10 7.89 -3.99
CA VAL A 15 6.54 7.90 -2.59
C VAL A 15 7.49 6.75 -2.30
N PRO A 16 8.41 6.90 -1.34
CA PRO A 16 9.26 5.80 -0.93
C PRO A 16 8.46 4.70 -0.21
N ILE A 17 9.01 3.49 -0.21
CA ILE A 17 8.50 2.32 0.50
C ILE A 17 9.44 1.99 1.66
N VAL A 18 8.90 1.96 2.87
CA VAL A 18 9.58 1.43 4.05
C VAL A 18 9.30 -0.08 4.13
N LEU A 19 10.33 -0.92 4.10
CA LEU A 19 10.18 -2.37 4.09
C LEU A 19 10.09 -2.98 5.49
N ASN A 20 9.46 -4.15 5.59
CA ASN A 20 9.40 -4.98 6.80
C ASN A 20 8.78 -4.29 8.02
N VAL A 21 7.72 -3.52 7.81
CA VAL A 21 7.06 -2.75 8.87
C VAL A 21 5.96 -3.57 9.53
N SER A 22 6.01 -3.68 10.86
CA SER A 22 4.95 -4.29 11.65
C SER A 22 3.64 -3.50 11.59
N GLY A 23 2.55 -4.14 11.17
CA GLY A 23 1.21 -3.54 11.20
C GLY A 23 0.59 -3.44 12.60
N SER A 24 1.14 -4.19 13.56
CA SER A 24 0.60 -4.30 14.93
C SER A 24 1.36 -3.44 15.94
N ASP A 25 2.59 -3.03 15.62
CA ASP A 25 3.39 -2.13 16.44
C ASP A 25 3.06 -0.69 16.05
N LYS A 26 2.43 0.06 16.95
CA LYS A 26 1.96 1.42 16.64
C LYS A 26 3.11 2.37 16.37
N ASP A 27 4.19 2.30 17.14
CA ASP A 27 5.31 3.23 17.02
C ASP A 27 6.03 3.00 15.69
N GLU A 28 6.29 1.73 15.33
CA GLU A 28 6.87 1.35 14.05
C GLU A 28 5.97 1.74 12.87
N TYR A 29 4.67 1.48 12.99
CA TYR A 29 3.66 1.81 11.99
C TYR A 29 3.61 3.31 11.70
N PHE A 30 3.46 4.15 12.73
CA PHE A 30 3.37 5.60 12.54
C PHE A 30 4.70 6.18 12.06
N ALA A 31 5.84 5.72 12.59
CA ALA A 31 7.15 6.18 12.14
C ALA A 31 7.40 5.86 10.65
N ALA A 32 6.99 4.68 10.18
CA ALA A 32 7.14 4.30 8.78
C ALA A 32 6.27 5.18 7.87
N LEU A 33 5.01 5.41 8.23
CA LEU A 33 4.08 6.16 7.38
C LEU A 33 4.34 7.67 7.35
N GLN A 34 5.11 8.21 8.30
CA GLN A 34 5.68 9.56 8.20
C GLN A 34 6.69 9.68 7.06
N ASN A 35 7.32 8.56 6.68
CA ASN A 35 8.38 8.51 5.69
C ASN A 35 7.94 7.99 4.32
N GLY A 36 6.71 7.46 4.16
CA GLY A 36 6.19 7.01 2.87
C GLY A 36 5.00 6.06 3.02
N VAL A 37 4.97 5.03 2.16
CA VAL A 37 4.12 3.84 2.35
C VAL A 37 4.97 2.72 2.92
N ALA A 38 4.34 1.69 3.46
CA ALA A 38 5.05 0.62 4.15
C ALA A 38 4.68 -0.76 3.61
N GLN A 39 5.68 -1.62 3.42
CA GLN A 39 5.48 -3.04 3.14
C GLN A 39 5.32 -3.80 4.45
N MET A 40 4.25 -4.58 4.54
CA MET A 40 3.89 -5.31 5.76
C MET A 40 4.86 -6.45 6.04
N LYS A 41 5.45 -6.42 7.23
CA LYS A 41 6.31 -7.49 7.76
C LYS A 41 5.58 -8.84 7.70
N GLY A 42 6.28 -9.86 7.22
CA GLY A 42 5.73 -11.21 7.07
C GLY A 42 5.04 -11.47 5.72
N THR A 43 4.86 -10.45 4.89
CA THR A 43 4.37 -10.60 3.51
C THR A 43 5.53 -10.63 2.52
N ALA A 44 5.28 -11.04 1.27
CA ALA A 44 6.35 -11.22 0.29
C ALA A 44 6.96 -9.87 -0.12
N LEU A 45 8.25 -9.87 -0.44
CA LEU A 45 8.91 -8.70 -1.05
C LEU A 45 8.36 -8.44 -2.47
N PRO A 46 8.46 -7.19 -2.97
CA PRO A 46 7.97 -6.84 -4.29
C PRO A 46 8.43 -7.80 -5.41
N GLY A 47 7.45 -8.48 -5.99
CA GLY A 47 7.61 -9.37 -7.14
C GLY A 47 7.90 -10.83 -6.80
N GLU A 48 7.83 -11.21 -5.52
CA GLU A 48 8.10 -12.57 -5.04
C GLU A 48 6.84 -13.35 -4.64
N GLY A 49 5.72 -12.68 -4.36
CA GLY A 49 4.45 -13.30 -3.96
C GLY A 49 3.37 -12.25 -3.74
N ASN A 50 2.51 -12.42 -2.73
CA ASN A 50 1.61 -11.36 -2.25
C ASN A 50 2.40 -10.32 -1.44
N THR A 51 2.71 -9.19 -2.08
CA THR A 51 3.29 -8.04 -1.40
C THR A 51 2.18 -7.15 -0.89
N VAL A 52 2.14 -6.92 0.42
CA VAL A 52 1.14 -6.05 1.03
C VAL A 52 1.76 -4.69 1.34
N ILE A 53 1.19 -3.64 0.77
CA ILE A 53 1.56 -2.24 1.03
C ILE A 53 0.42 -1.57 1.80
N PHE A 54 0.75 -0.85 2.87
CA PHE A 54 -0.22 -0.01 3.57
C PHE A 54 0.24 1.44 3.65
N GLY A 55 -0.72 2.35 3.75
CA GLY A 55 -0.50 3.79 3.78
C GLY A 55 -1.71 4.57 4.27
N HIS A 56 -1.51 5.84 4.60
CA HIS A 56 -2.60 6.69 5.10
C HIS A 56 -3.52 7.18 3.97
N SER A 57 -4.84 7.10 4.21
CA SER A 57 -5.87 7.73 3.37
C SER A 57 -6.20 9.15 3.81
N SER A 58 -6.21 9.43 5.11
CA SER A 58 -6.26 10.77 5.70
C SER A 58 -6.14 10.60 7.21
N TYR A 59 -5.05 11.03 7.84
CA TYR A 59 -5.01 11.17 9.30
C TYR A 59 -5.23 12.63 9.72
N TYR A 60 -5.71 12.84 10.95
CA TYR A 60 -6.22 14.09 11.53
C TYR A 60 -5.42 15.34 11.15
N LYS A 61 -6.09 16.50 11.10
CA LYS A 61 -5.52 17.80 10.65
C LYS A 61 -4.18 18.15 11.32
N ASP A 62 -3.94 17.66 12.52
CA ASP A 62 -2.80 18.03 13.39
C ASP A 62 -1.64 17.02 13.44
N ASP A 63 -1.70 15.88 12.71
CA ASP A 63 -0.58 14.92 12.70
C ASP A 63 0.65 15.53 11.99
N PRO A 64 1.90 15.09 12.19
CA PRO A 64 3.04 15.50 11.36
C PRO A 64 3.17 14.63 10.09
N GLY A 65 3.96 15.08 9.09
CA GLY A 65 4.34 14.27 7.91
C GLY A 65 3.65 14.61 6.59
N GLN A 66 4.34 14.34 5.47
CA GLN A 66 3.92 14.75 4.12
C GLN A 66 3.03 13.76 3.37
N TYR A 67 2.90 12.52 3.88
CA TYR A 67 2.21 11.41 3.18
C TYR A 67 0.83 11.05 3.76
N LYS A 68 0.23 11.93 4.56
CA LYS A 68 -1.02 11.65 5.30
C LYS A 68 -2.23 11.33 4.44
N LYS A 69 -2.23 11.74 3.17
CA LYS A 69 -3.34 11.60 2.23
C LYS A 69 -2.95 10.79 1.00
N ILE A 70 -1.88 10.01 1.10
CA ILE A 70 -1.31 9.38 -0.08
C ILE A 70 -2.27 8.40 -0.74
N PHE A 71 -3.13 7.74 0.04
CA PHE A 71 -4.18 6.85 -0.45
C PHE A 71 -5.58 7.44 -0.30
N ALA A 72 -5.70 8.77 -0.20
CA ALA A 72 -7.00 9.45 -0.11
C ALA A 72 -7.89 9.22 -1.34
N THR A 73 -7.25 9.03 -2.51
CA THR A 73 -7.88 8.86 -3.82
C THR A 73 -7.68 7.46 -4.39
N LEU A 74 -7.28 6.50 -3.54
CA LEU A 74 -6.99 5.13 -3.97
C LEU A 74 -8.24 4.43 -4.56
N ASP A 75 -9.44 4.88 -4.17
CA ASP A 75 -10.73 4.41 -4.68
C ASP A 75 -10.96 4.74 -6.16
N GLN A 76 -10.20 5.69 -6.72
CA GLN A 76 -10.27 6.07 -8.13
C GLN A 76 -9.51 5.13 -9.06
N LEU A 77 -8.77 4.16 -8.51
CA LEU A 77 -8.16 3.11 -9.31
C LEU A 77 -9.21 2.17 -9.87
N GLU A 78 -9.07 1.80 -11.13
CA GLU A 78 -9.98 0.93 -11.86
C GLU A 78 -9.21 -0.26 -12.44
N THR A 79 -9.94 -1.31 -12.82
CA THR A 79 -9.35 -2.46 -13.49
C THR A 79 -8.60 -2.02 -14.74
N GLY A 80 -7.33 -2.43 -14.84
CA GLY A 80 -6.44 -2.05 -15.94
C GLY A 80 -5.46 -0.93 -15.62
N ASP A 81 -5.65 -0.19 -14.53
CA ASP A 81 -4.70 0.83 -14.09
C ASP A 81 -3.36 0.21 -13.65
N GLU A 82 -2.29 0.97 -13.82
CA GLU A 82 -0.93 0.52 -13.48
C GLU A 82 -0.45 1.08 -12.14
N ILE A 83 0.09 0.19 -11.30
CA ILE A 83 0.85 0.52 -10.10
C ILE A 83 2.29 0.08 -10.31
N LYS A 84 3.25 0.93 -9.99
CA LYS A 84 4.68 0.63 -10.15
C LYS A 84 5.40 0.60 -8.82
N ILE A 85 6.23 -0.43 -8.64
CA ILE A 85 7.21 -0.53 -7.56
C ILE A 85 8.59 -0.59 -8.20
N ALA A 86 9.46 0.34 -7.86
CA ALA A 86 10.80 0.44 -8.44
C ALA A 86 11.86 0.53 -7.34
N SER A 87 13.05 0.06 -7.66
CA SER A 87 14.31 0.32 -6.94
C SER A 87 15.38 0.60 -7.99
N LYS A 88 16.61 0.91 -7.56
CA LYS A 88 17.74 1.16 -8.47
C LYS A 88 17.94 0.07 -9.53
N ASP A 89 17.68 -1.19 -9.17
CA ASP A 89 18.05 -2.35 -9.97
C ASP A 89 16.83 -3.12 -10.52
N LYS A 90 15.60 -2.72 -10.16
CA LYS A 90 14.38 -3.47 -10.50
C LYS A 90 13.18 -2.53 -10.64
N GLU A 91 12.45 -2.64 -11.74
CA GLU A 91 11.12 -2.04 -11.91
C GLU A 91 10.07 -3.14 -12.07
N LEU A 92 8.97 -3.02 -11.32
CA LEU A 92 7.85 -3.93 -11.35
C LEU A 92 6.59 -3.14 -11.67
N THR A 93 5.87 -3.56 -12.69
CA THR A 93 4.57 -2.98 -13.06
C THR A 93 3.48 -3.98 -12.72
N TYR A 94 2.49 -3.54 -11.96
CA TYR A 94 1.32 -4.30 -11.57
C TYR A 94 0.08 -3.71 -12.22
N ILE A 95 -0.85 -4.57 -12.63
CA ILE A 95 -2.13 -4.17 -13.24
C ILE A 95 -3.26 -4.43 -12.25
N VAL A 96 -3.99 -3.37 -11.90
CA VAL A 96 -5.15 -3.43 -11.01
C VAL A 96 -6.20 -4.37 -11.61
N ARG A 97 -6.74 -5.26 -10.77
CA ARG A 97 -7.79 -6.20 -11.14
C ARG A 97 -9.09 -6.02 -10.39
N GLU A 98 -9.01 -5.64 -9.12
CA GLU A 98 -10.20 -5.47 -8.30
C GLU A 98 -9.93 -4.57 -7.11
N ASN A 99 -11.00 -3.94 -6.64
CA ASN A 99 -11.04 -3.16 -5.40
C ASN A 99 -12.06 -3.80 -4.45
N LYS A 100 -11.74 -3.86 -3.16
CA LYS A 100 -12.60 -4.40 -2.12
C LYS A 100 -12.73 -3.44 -0.95
N LEU A 101 -13.89 -3.42 -0.32
CA LEU A 101 -14.09 -2.85 1.01
C LEU A 101 -14.22 -4.02 1.99
N LEU A 102 -13.27 -4.12 2.91
CA LEU A 102 -13.19 -5.20 3.88
C LEU A 102 -13.33 -4.66 5.31
N ASP A 103 -13.70 -5.55 6.22
CA ASP A 103 -13.65 -5.28 7.65
C ASP A 103 -12.19 -5.15 8.11
N PRO A 104 -11.86 -4.27 9.08
CA PRO A 104 -10.51 -4.15 9.60
C PRO A 104 -9.93 -5.44 10.20
N THR A 105 -10.77 -6.42 10.56
CA THR A 105 -10.38 -7.73 11.10
C THR A 105 -10.16 -8.80 10.04
N ASP A 106 -10.40 -8.49 8.77
CA ASP A 106 -10.20 -9.42 7.66
C ASP A 106 -8.70 -9.57 7.33
N VAL A 107 -8.11 -10.66 7.85
CA VAL A 107 -6.69 -10.97 7.70
C VAL A 107 -6.37 -11.88 6.51
N GLU A 108 -7.38 -12.50 5.89
CA GLU A 108 -7.15 -13.44 4.78
C GLU A 108 -6.50 -12.74 3.57
N ILE A 109 -6.75 -11.44 3.42
CA ILE A 109 -6.24 -10.63 2.31
C ILE A 109 -4.71 -10.47 2.32
N VAL A 110 -4.06 -10.66 3.48
CA VAL A 110 -2.59 -10.53 3.61
C VAL A 110 -1.86 -11.87 3.51
N GLU A 111 -2.60 -12.98 3.40
CA GLU A 111 -2.00 -14.30 3.33
C GLU A 111 -1.17 -14.52 2.05
N PRO A 112 -0.16 -15.40 2.10
CA PRO A 112 0.61 -15.77 0.93
C PRO A 112 -0.28 -16.36 -0.18
N THR A 113 0.00 -15.99 -1.43
CA THR A 113 -0.69 -16.51 -2.61
C THR A 113 0.30 -17.19 -3.55
N ASN A 114 -0.19 -18.07 -4.42
CA ASN A 114 0.65 -18.76 -5.42
C ASN A 114 1.07 -17.86 -6.60
N ASP A 115 0.37 -16.76 -6.80
CA ASP A 115 0.67 -15.75 -7.80
C ASP A 115 1.40 -14.53 -7.21
N LYS A 116 2.00 -13.75 -8.10
CA LYS A 116 2.70 -12.50 -7.77
C LYS A 116 1.71 -11.35 -7.84
N ARG A 117 1.26 -10.89 -6.69
CA ARG A 117 0.31 -9.79 -6.55
C ARG A 117 0.81 -8.71 -5.62
N LEU A 118 0.20 -7.54 -5.79
CA LEU A 118 0.34 -6.40 -4.92
C LEU A 118 -1.04 -6.13 -4.31
N THR A 119 -1.09 -6.09 -3.00
CA THR A 119 -2.28 -5.77 -2.20
C THR A 119 -2.03 -4.44 -1.51
N VAL A 120 -2.72 -3.39 -1.93
CA VAL A 120 -2.59 -2.05 -1.35
C VAL A 120 -3.76 -1.80 -0.41
N ILE A 121 -3.47 -1.48 0.85
CA ILE A 121 -4.47 -1.36 1.92
C ILE A 121 -4.45 0.05 2.50
N THR A 122 -5.63 0.63 2.71
CA THR A 122 -5.78 1.87 3.45
C THR A 122 -7.07 1.90 4.27
N CYS A 123 -7.18 2.85 5.20
CA CYS A 123 -8.41 3.06 5.97
C CYS A 123 -9.47 3.74 5.11
N TRP A 124 -10.73 3.36 5.29
CA TRP A 124 -11.83 3.92 4.51
C TRP A 124 -13.10 4.07 5.34
N PRO A 125 -13.92 5.12 5.11
CA PRO A 125 -13.62 6.34 4.33
C PRO A 125 -12.42 7.15 4.88
N PRO A 126 -11.83 8.07 4.09
CA PRO A 126 -10.72 8.90 4.57
C PRO A 126 -11.09 9.65 5.85
N GLY A 127 -10.24 9.54 6.88
CA GLY A 127 -10.48 10.15 8.20
C GLY A 127 -11.27 9.27 9.18
N THR A 128 -11.61 8.05 8.79
CA THR A 128 -12.25 7.03 9.66
C THR A 128 -11.39 5.77 9.72
N LEU A 129 -11.73 4.84 10.60
CA LEU A 129 -11.09 3.52 10.70
C LEU A 129 -12.09 2.38 10.42
N ASP A 130 -13.27 2.72 9.92
CA ASP A 130 -14.45 1.85 9.88
C ASP A 130 -14.25 0.65 8.98
N GLN A 131 -13.60 0.85 7.83
CA GLN A 131 -13.35 -0.17 6.83
C GLN A 131 -11.92 -0.09 6.31
N ARG A 132 -11.55 -1.07 5.50
CA ARG A 132 -10.33 -1.08 4.71
C ARG A 132 -10.66 -1.08 3.23
N LEU A 133 -10.15 -0.08 2.53
CA LEU A 133 -10.11 -0.12 1.06
C LEU A 133 -8.87 -0.91 0.65
N VAL A 134 -9.09 -1.94 -0.15
CA VAL A 134 -8.05 -2.81 -0.67
C VAL A 134 -8.06 -2.78 -2.19
N VAL A 135 -6.90 -2.56 -2.79
CA VAL A 135 -6.68 -2.69 -4.24
C VAL A 135 -5.77 -3.88 -4.49
N ILE A 136 -6.21 -4.79 -5.36
CA ILE A 136 -5.45 -5.98 -5.74
C ILE A 136 -4.98 -5.79 -7.18
N ALA A 137 -3.67 -5.92 -7.40
CA ALA A 137 -3.04 -5.83 -8.70
C ALA A 137 -2.09 -7.02 -8.94
N TYR A 138 -2.07 -7.55 -10.16
CA TYR A 138 -1.16 -8.65 -10.51
C TYR A 138 0.07 -8.13 -11.24
N LEU A 139 1.21 -8.77 -11.01
CA LEU A 139 2.43 -8.45 -11.74
C LEU A 139 2.22 -8.70 -13.24
N LYS A 140 2.61 -7.73 -14.07
CA LYS A 140 2.53 -7.76 -15.53
C LYS A 140 3.52 -8.75 -16.14
#